data_AF-E4TNG7-F1
#
_entry.id   AF-E4TNG7-F1
#
_cell.length_a   1.000
_cell.length_b   1.000
_cell.length_c   1.000
_cell.angle_alpha   90.00
_cell.angle_beta   90.00
_cell.angle_gamma   90.00
#
_symmetry.space_group_name_H-M   'P 1'
#
loop_
_entity.id
_entity.type
_entity.pdbx_description
1 polymer ?
#
loop_
_entity_poly.entity_id
_entity_poly.type
_entity_poly.pdbx_seq_one_letter_code
_entity_poly.pdbx_strand_id
1 'polypeptide(L)'
;MIEILQLLGEDWKEILLITGVGKGKFYAKHRKDIAGEITQMLNKAQKKDGNIVKAISLLSEWFENNSKESKEIFADLYRKRAELFMNTINDKESLYKVMRSKTELSKLSEVAEALETNPSLITEIKKGEELDILLSDFNVDTVTELRDLLTNTNSAGSRAQIEITPDILVNLAITTPEELEELLEDKHMSAAFKHTSMPNSEMFVKAQRLISRAKSNVKKHLESLSKYDCSEMEDLATTVIGGIKKEGLEIQVVVRPSDYGEVIVYYSSEKDTLDLANTELWIDNGSDSPRHLTLGKILRTTGINKIPV
;
A
#
# COMPACT_ATOMS: atom_id res chain seq x y z
N MET A 1 -1.48 39.95 30.15
CA MET A 1 -1.70 41.40 29.96
C MET A 1 -0.43 42.14 29.53
N ILE A 2 0.68 42.11 30.29
CA ILE A 2 1.92 42.79 29.86
C ILE A 2 2.46 42.23 28.53
N GLU A 3 2.40 40.91 28.35
CA GLU A 3 2.75 40.25 27.09
C GLU A 3 1.86 40.70 25.91
N ILE A 4 0.58 40.99 26.17
CA ILE A 4 -0.35 41.51 25.15
C ILE A 4 0.08 42.92 24.71
N LEU A 5 0.50 43.78 25.64
CA LEU A 5 1.06 45.10 25.33
C LEU A 5 2.35 44.99 24.48
N GLN A 6 3.25 44.07 24.85
CA GLN A 6 4.49 43.85 24.10
C GLN A 6 4.22 43.46 22.66
N LEU A 7 3.24 42.58 22.42
CA LEU A 7 2.82 42.18 21.08
C LEU A 7 2.19 43.35 20.29
N LEU A 8 1.57 44.31 20.98
CA LEU A 8 1.02 45.50 20.34
C LEU A 8 2.08 46.59 20.08
N GLY A 9 3.31 46.42 20.58
CA GLY A 9 4.45 47.30 20.32
C GLY A 9 4.87 48.19 21.49
N GLU A 10 4.33 47.98 22.69
CA GLU A 10 4.74 48.69 23.91
C GLU A 10 5.30 47.75 24.97
N ASP A 11 6.54 48.01 25.42
CA ASP A 11 7.15 47.26 26.50
C ASP A 11 7.11 48.01 27.83
N TRP A 12 6.10 47.70 28.64
CA TRP A 12 5.97 48.26 29.99
C TRP A 12 6.75 47.45 31.04
N LYS A 13 7.49 46.38 30.66
CA LYS A 13 8.32 45.64 31.63
C LYS A 13 9.35 46.55 32.27
N GLU A 14 10.02 47.40 31.50
CA GLU A 14 11.03 48.34 32.04
C GLU A 14 10.41 49.45 32.91
N ILE A 15 9.23 49.94 32.56
CA ILE A 15 8.49 50.97 33.32
C ILE A 15 8.03 50.42 34.68
N LEU A 16 7.72 49.12 34.74
CA LEU A 16 7.28 48.42 35.95
C LEU A 16 8.45 47.84 36.78
N LEU A 17 9.66 47.73 36.21
CA LEU A 17 10.85 47.11 36.82
C LEU A 17 11.87 48.11 37.39
N ILE A 18 11.53 49.37 37.67
CA ILE A 18 12.48 50.29 38.31
C ILE A 18 12.80 49.82 39.75
N THR A 19 13.80 48.95 39.88
CA THR A 19 14.49 48.61 41.12
C THR A 19 15.56 49.66 41.37
N GLY A 20 15.12 50.84 41.79
CA GLY A 20 16.01 51.94 42.17
C GLY A 20 15.26 52.94 43.03
N VAL A 21 15.66 53.05 44.30
CA VAL A 21 15.14 54.02 45.27
C VAL A 21 15.52 55.43 44.80
N GLY A 22 14.72 56.02 43.91
CA GLY A 22 14.89 57.40 43.43
C GLY A 22 13.75 58.28 43.94
N LYS A 23 14.02 59.50 44.39
CA LYS A 23 12.95 60.46 44.72
C LYS A 23 12.37 61.04 43.42
N GLY A 24 11.27 60.47 42.95
CA GLY A 24 10.46 60.97 41.84
C GLY A 24 8.97 60.76 42.11
N LYS A 25 8.08 61.49 41.41
CA LYS A 25 6.65 61.17 41.43
C LYS A 25 6.43 59.90 40.63
N PHE A 26 6.34 58.77 41.32
CA PHE A 26 6.02 57.48 40.71
C PHE A 26 4.53 57.39 40.46
N TYR A 27 4.14 57.19 39.21
CA TYR A 27 2.77 56.87 38.86
C TYR A 27 2.63 55.35 38.86
N ALA A 28 2.02 54.79 39.90
CA ALA A 28 1.68 53.38 39.93
C ALA A 28 0.71 53.09 38.78
N LYS A 29 1.12 52.26 37.83
CA LYS A 29 0.25 51.77 36.76
C LYS A 29 -0.51 50.56 37.28
N HIS A 30 -1.83 50.65 37.26
CA HIS A 30 -2.73 49.58 37.66
C HIS A 30 -3.18 48.79 36.41
N ARG A 31 -3.81 47.64 36.64
CA ARG A 31 -4.35 46.80 35.55
C ARG A 31 -5.32 47.57 34.63
N LYS A 32 -6.06 48.55 35.18
CA LYS A 32 -6.94 49.44 34.40
C LYS A 32 -6.17 50.30 33.40
N ASP A 33 -4.97 50.75 33.75
CA ASP A 33 -4.11 51.55 32.85
C ASP A 33 -3.59 50.69 31.69
N ILE A 34 -3.16 49.46 32.01
CA ILE A 34 -2.74 48.46 31.01
C ILE A 34 -3.90 48.12 30.07
N ALA A 35 -5.10 47.92 30.62
CA ALA A 35 -6.29 47.62 29.84
C ALA A 35 -6.73 48.78 28.92
N GLY A 36 -6.61 50.01 29.42
CA GLY A 36 -6.87 51.23 28.63
C GLY A 36 -5.93 51.33 27.43
N GLU A 37 -4.64 51.08 27.63
CA GLU A 37 -3.65 51.15 26.55
C GLU A 37 -3.86 50.03 25.51
N ILE A 38 -4.05 48.78 25.94
CA ILE A 38 -4.41 47.66 25.05
C ILE A 38 -5.64 48.02 24.21
N THR A 39 -6.66 48.62 24.82
CA THR A 39 -7.88 49.04 24.12
C THR A 39 -7.62 50.12 23.09
N GLN A 40 -6.82 51.13 23.43
CA GLN A 40 -6.47 52.21 22.53
C GLN A 40 -5.68 51.70 21.32
N MET A 41 -4.71 50.82 21.54
CA MET A 41 -3.87 50.25 20.48
C MET A 41 -4.68 49.36 19.54
N LEU A 42 -5.53 48.48 20.07
CA LEU A 42 -6.40 47.62 19.25
C LEU A 42 -7.40 48.42 18.43
N ASN A 43 -7.91 49.55 18.95
CA ASN A 43 -8.81 50.44 18.20
C ASN A 43 -8.08 51.22 17.09
N LYS A 44 -6.79 51.52 17.24
CA LYS A 44 -5.97 52.24 16.24
C LYS A 44 -5.40 51.32 15.16
N ALA A 45 -5.34 50.02 15.40
CA ALA A 45 -4.76 49.06 14.48
C ALA A 45 -5.56 48.95 13.16
N GLN A 46 -5.03 49.51 12.07
CA GLN A 46 -5.67 49.48 10.74
C GLN A 46 -5.36 48.21 9.92
N LYS A 47 -4.20 47.57 10.15
CA LYS A 47 -3.80 46.31 9.52
C LYS A 47 -3.58 45.25 10.59
N LYS A 48 -4.15 44.07 10.38
CA LYS A 48 -3.96 42.91 11.25
C LYS A 48 -2.68 42.21 10.84
N ASP A 49 -1.58 42.52 11.51
CA ASP A 49 -0.37 41.73 11.40
C ASP A 49 -0.46 40.48 12.31
N GLY A 50 0.54 39.59 12.21
CA GLY A 50 0.57 38.37 13.01
C GLY A 50 0.67 38.62 14.52
N ASN A 51 1.16 39.78 14.95
CA ASN A 51 1.32 40.11 16.37
C ASN A 51 0.00 40.59 16.97
N ILE A 52 -0.78 41.38 16.24
CA ILE A 52 -2.14 41.78 16.64
C ILE A 52 -3.06 40.57 16.74
N VAL A 53 -2.94 39.61 15.82
CA VAL A 53 -3.70 38.35 15.89
C VAL A 53 -3.37 37.57 17.17
N LYS A 54 -2.09 37.41 17.50
CA LYS A 54 -1.66 36.75 18.76
C LYS A 54 -2.13 37.51 20.00
N ALA A 55 -2.04 38.84 19.98
CA ALA A 55 -2.49 39.69 21.08
C ALA A 55 -3.99 39.53 21.34
N ILE A 56 -4.80 39.46 20.28
CA ILE A 56 -6.25 39.22 20.38
C ILE A 56 -6.54 37.81 20.91
N SER A 57 -5.81 36.78 20.46
CA SER A 57 -5.99 35.41 20.98
C SER A 57 -5.72 35.30 22.48
N LEU A 58 -4.59 35.85 22.96
CA LEU A 58 -4.26 35.90 24.38
C LEU A 58 -5.27 36.73 25.19
N LEU A 59 -5.81 37.81 24.59
CA LEU A 59 -6.84 38.61 25.23
C LEU A 59 -8.17 37.84 25.37
N SER A 60 -8.54 37.05 24.35
CA SER A 60 -9.72 36.19 24.40
C SER A 60 -9.61 35.12 25.49
N GLU A 61 -8.47 34.44 25.58
CA GLU A 61 -8.21 33.46 26.65
C GLU A 61 -8.27 34.13 28.03
N TRP A 62 -7.71 35.33 28.15
CA TRP A 62 -7.77 36.09 29.40
C TRP A 62 -9.21 36.49 29.77
N PHE A 63 -10.06 36.85 28.79
CA PHE A 63 -11.48 37.15 28.99
C PHE A 63 -12.28 35.95 29.49
N GLU A 64 -11.97 34.76 29.02
CA GLU A 64 -12.60 33.51 29.47
C GLU A 64 -12.23 33.20 30.92
N ASN A 65 -10.94 33.29 31.24
CA ASN A 65 -10.43 33.01 32.58
C ASN A 65 -10.78 34.09 33.62
N ASN A 66 -11.07 35.33 33.20
CA ASN A 66 -11.24 36.50 34.09
C ASN A 66 -12.52 37.30 33.76
N SER A 67 -13.66 36.64 33.54
CA SER A 67 -14.90 37.28 33.03
C SER A 67 -15.39 38.51 33.82
N LYS A 68 -15.34 38.48 35.16
CA LYS A 68 -15.79 39.62 35.99
C LYS A 68 -14.88 40.84 35.84
N GLU A 69 -13.57 40.65 35.96
CA GLU A 69 -12.56 41.71 35.82
C GLU A 69 -12.54 42.27 34.40
N SER A 70 -12.69 41.39 33.40
CA SER A 70 -12.73 41.78 31.98
C SER A 70 -13.91 42.71 31.64
N LYS A 71 -15.08 42.46 32.22
CA LYS A 71 -16.24 43.36 32.05
C LYS A 71 -16.01 44.74 32.67
N GLU A 72 -15.22 44.81 33.74
CA GLU A 72 -14.95 46.06 34.45
C GLU A 72 -13.88 46.90 33.73
N ILE A 73 -12.78 46.27 33.29
CA ILE A 73 -11.62 47.00 32.77
C ILE A 73 -11.55 47.03 31.23
N PHE A 74 -12.26 46.14 30.54
CA PHE A 74 -12.34 46.06 29.08
C PHE A 74 -13.80 46.11 28.58
N ALA A 75 -14.64 46.96 29.16
CA ALA A 75 -16.10 46.97 28.87
C ALA A 75 -16.44 46.93 27.37
N ASP A 76 -15.79 47.77 26.55
CA ASP A 76 -16.05 47.86 25.11
C ASP A 76 -15.52 46.65 24.32
N LEU A 77 -14.27 46.24 24.59
CA LEU A 77 -13.67 45.09 23.92
C LEU A 77 -14.36 43.78 24.33
N TYR A 78 -14.73 43.64 25.60
CA TYR A 78 -15.46 42.48 26.11
C TYR A 78 -16.85 42.38 25.48
N ARG A 79 -17.53 43.50 25.23
CA ARG A 79 -18.82 43.53 24.51
C ARG A 79 -18.69 43.02 23.08
N LYS A 80 -17.60 43.35 22.39
CA LYS A 80 -17.31 42.94 21.00
C LYS A 80 -16.38 41.73 20.89
N ARG A 81 -16.11 41.00 21.98
CA ARG A 81 -15.08 39.94 22.02
C ARG A 81 -15.24 38.86 20.95
N ALA A 82 -16.49 38.43 20.69
CA ALA A 82 -16.77 37.41 19.68
C ALA A 82 -16.47 37.93 18.26
N GLU A 83 -16.85 39.18 17.97
CA GLU A 83 -16.55 39.85 16.71
C GLU A 83 -15.04 40.05 16.55
N LEU A 84 -14.35 40.48 17.62
CA LEU A 84 -12.91 40.70 17.63
C LEU A 84 -12.15 39.41 17.31
N PHE A 85 -12.54 38.29 17.93
CA PHE A 85 -11.96 36.98 17.68
C PHE A 85 -12.30 36.42 16.28
N MET A 86 -13.56 36.48 15.84
CA MET A 86 -13.90 35.99 14.48
C MET A 86 -13.16 36.76 13.38
N ASN A 87 -12.83 38.01 13.65
CA ASN A 87 -12.10 38.87 12.73
C ASN A 87 -10.59 38.52 12.63
N THR A 88 -10.03 37.69 13.51
CA THR A 88 -8.64 37.21 13.39
C THR A 88 -8.50 35.94 12.57
N ILE A 89 -9.61 35.25 12.30
CA ILE A 89 -9.61 33.99 11.55
C ILE A 89 -9.58 34.32 10.05
N ASN A 90 -8.46 33.99 9.40
CA ASN A 90 -8.27 34.22 7.96
C ASN A 90 -9.14 33.27 7.12
N ASP A 91 -9.20 31.99 7.50
CA ASP A 91 -9.99 30.98 6.81
C ASP A 91 -11.40 30.84 7.41
N LYS A 92 -12.25 31.83 7.08
CA LYS A 92 -13.64 31.83 7.51
C LYS A 92 -14.43 30.65 6.94
N GLU A 93 -14.06 30.16 5.75
CA GLU A 93 -14.76 29.06 5.09
C GLU A 93 -14.60 27.75 5.87
N SER A 94 -13.38 27.42 6.28
CA SER A 94 -13.12 26.24 7.11
C SER A 94 -13.79 26.36 8.48
N LEU A 95 -13.78 27.55 9.10
CA LEU A 95 -14.52 27.77 10.35
C LEU A 95 -16.02 27.49 10.18
N TYR A 96 -16.64 28.00 9.12
CA TYR A 96 -18.06 27.71 8.86
C TYR A 96 -18.32 26.22 8.60
N LYS A 97 -17.41 25.51 7.95
CA LYS A 97 -17.52 24.05 7.77
C LYS A 97 -17.48 23.32 9.11
N VAL A 98 -16.58 23.71 10.01
CA VAL A 98 -16.49 23.16 11.38
C VAL A 98 -17.77 23.43 12.17
N MET A 99 -18.26 24.68 12.16
CA MET A 99 -19.49 25.04 12.89
C MET A 99 -20.77 24.41 12.32
N ARG A 100 -20.80 24.09 11.03
CA ARG A 100 -21.94 23.39 10.39
C ARG A 100 -21.85 21.88 10.49
N SER A 101 -20.72 21.35 10.95
CA SER A 101 -20.58 19.91 11.15
C SER A 101 -21.59 19.44 12.21
N LYS A 102 -22.08 18.20 12.05
CA LYS A 102 -22.97 17.58 13.04
C LYS A 102 -22.18 17.05 14.26
N THR A 103 -20.87 17.20 14.26
CA THR A 103 -19.95 16.70 15.27
C THR A 103 -19.95 17.64 16.48
N GLU A 104 -19.90 17.08 17.68
CA GLU A 104 -19.82 17.87 18.91
C GLU A 104 -18.51 18.67 18.98
N LEU A 105 -18.59 19.92 19.43
CA LEU A 105 -17.44 20.82 19.51
C LEU A 105 -16.33 20.28 20.42
N SER A 106 -16.68 19.53 21.46
CA SER A 106 -15.74 18.84 22.36
C SER A 106 -14.85 17.85 21.61
N LYS A 107 -15.44 17.01 20.75
CA LYS A 107 -14.71 16.04 19.93
C LYS A 107 -13.80 16.73 18.91
N LEU A 108 -14.24 17.85 18.35
CA LEU A 108 -13.42 18.65 17.44
C LEU A 108 -12.21 19.26 18.16
N SER A 109 -12.39 19.67 19.42
CA SER A 109 -11.29 20.15 20.27
C SER A 109 -10.27 19.05 20.55
N GLU A 110 -10.73 17.84 20.89
CA GLU A 110 -9.85 16.68 21.11
C GLU A 110 -9.04 16.33 19.86
N VAL A 111 -9.65 16.38 18.68
CA VAL A 111 -8.97 16.16 17.40
C VAL A 111 -7.92 17.24 17.12
N ALA A 112 -8.22 18.51 17.41
CA ALA A 112 -7.26 19.60 17.26
C ALA A 112 -6.05 19.43 18.18
N GLU A 113 -6.26 19.06 19.45
CA GLU A 113 -5.19 18.80 20.42
C GLU A 113 -4.33 17.60 20.01
N ALA A 114 -4.95 16.54 19.52
CA ALA A 114 -4.23 15.39 18.96
C ALA A 114 -3.33 15.81 17.78
N LEU A 115 -3.83 16.66 16.88
CA LEU A 115 -3.08 17.17 15.73
C LEU A 115 -1.91 18.09 16.12
N GLU A 116 -2.06 18.90 17.17
CA GLU A 116 -0.95 19.70 17.71
C GLU A 116 0.14 18.81 18.30
N THR A 117 -0.25 17.72 18.97
CA THR A 117 0.67 16.75 19.57
C THR A 117 1.36 15.90 18.50
N ASN A 118 0.65 15.53 17.43
CA ASN A 118 1.19 14.77 16.32
C ASN A 118 0.72 15.34 14.96
N PRO A 119 1.54 16.21 14.32
CA PRO A 119 1.18 16.84 13.06
C PRO A 119 1.14 15.87 11.85
N SER A 120 1.68 14.65 11.96
CA SER A 120 1.58 13.63 10.89
C SER A 120 0.30 12.80 10.97
N LEU A 121 -0.55 12.96 11.99
CA LEU A 121 -1.81 12.21 12.13
C LEU A 121 -2.71 12.29 10.90
N ILE A 122 -2.81 13.44 10.22
CA ILE A 122 -3.63 13.54 8.99
C ILE A 122 -3.07 12.63 7.90
N THR A 123 -1.74 12.53 7.80
CA THR A 123 -1.08 11.64 6.82
C THR A 123 -1.21 10.18 7.23
N GLU A 124 -1.21 9.89 8.53
CA GLU A 124 -1.43 8.54 9.07
C GLU A 124 -2.88 8.09 8.89
N ILE A 125 -3.86 8.99 9.04
CA ILE A 125 -5.28 8.73 8.76
C ILE A 125 -5.48 8.41 7.28
N LYS A 126 -4.86 9.18 6.37
CA LYS A 126 -4.90 8.87 4.92
C LYS A 126 -4.28 7.52 4.59
N LYS A 127 -3.16 7.16 5.24
CA LYS A 127 -2.58 5.81 5.11
C LYS A 127 -3.52 4.73 5.68
N GLY A 128 -4.30 5.06 6.70
CA GLY A 128 -5.37 4.21 7.22
C GLY A 128 -6.48 3.99 6.19
N GLU A 129 -6.86 5.00 5.41
CA GLU A 129 -7.82 4.84 4.30
C GLU A 129 -7.26 3.97 3.18
N GLU A 130 -5.98 4.15 2.81
CA GLU A 130 -5.29 3.27 1.86
C GLU A 130 -5.22 1.82 2.38
N LEU A 131 -5.04 1.65 3.68
CA LEU A 131 -5.07 0.35 4.34
C LEU A 131 -6.47 -0.27 4.33
N ASP A 132 -7.54 0.49 4.55
CA ASP A 132 -8.93 0.00 4.46
C ASP A 132 -9.29 -0.42 3.03
N ILE A 133 -8.83 0.33 2.01
CA ILE A 133 -8.97 -0.07 0.61
C ILE A 133 -8.24 -1.39 0.37
N LEU A 134 -7.01 -1.51 0.86
CA LEU A 134 -6.21 -2.72 0.70
C LEU A 134 -6.82 -3.90 1.48
N LEU A 135 -7.37 -3.69 2.68
CA LEU A 135 -8.09 -4.72 3.42
C LEU A 135 -9.34 -5.17 2.67
N SER A 136 -10.09 -4.23 2.08
CA SER A 136 -11.26 -4.51 1.24
C SER A 136 -10.91 -5.28 -0.04
N ASP A 137 -9.82 -4.92 -0.72
CA ASP A 137 -9.35 -5.60 -1.93
C ASP A 137 -9.01 -7.08 -1.66
N PHE A 138 -8.54 -7.38 -0.45
CA PHE A 138 -8.23 -8.73 0.01
C PHE A 138 -9.38 -9.38 0.80
N ASN A 139 -10.54 -8.71 0.90
CA ASN A 139 -11.74 -9.16 1.59
C ASN A 139 -11.49 -9.60 3.05
N VAL A 140 -10.64 -8.84 3.75
CA VAL A 140 -10.26 -9.03 5.16
C VAL A 140 -10.62 -7.79 5.97
N ASP A 141 -10.89 -7.97 7.26
CA ASP A 141 -11.35 -6.88 8.12
C ASP A 141 -10.22 -6.35 9.04
N THR A 142 -9.10 -7.08 9.15
CA THR A 142 -8.00 -6.70 10.04
C THR A 142 -6.61 -6.82 9.42
N VAL A 143 -5.68 -5.97 9.88
CA VAL A 143 -4.26 -6.02 9.51
C VAL A 143 -3.62 -7.34 9.91
N THR A 144 -4.11 -7.98 10.99
CA THR A 144 -3.64 -9.29 11.43
C THR A 144 -4.08 -10.39 10.45
N GLU A 145 -5.33 -10.37 9.98
CA GLU A 145 -5.80 -11.29 8.93
C GLU A 145 -5.05 -11.09 7.62
N LEU A 146 -4.82 -9.83 7.22
CA LEU A 146 -4.00 -9.51 6.06
C LEU A 146 -2.56 -10.03 6.22
N ARG A 147 -1.98 -9.84 7.42
CA ARG A 147 -0.65 -10.34 7.74
C ARG A 147 -0.62 -11.85 7.69
N ASP A 148 -1.62 -12.52 8.25
CA ASP A 148 -1.75 -13.97 8.22
C ASP A 148 -1.90 -14.48 6.78
N LEU A 149 -2.62 -13.77 5.91
CA LEU A 149 -2.69 -14.02 4.46
C LEU A 149 -1.32 -13.88 3.78
N LEU A 150 -0.55 -12.85 4.13
CA LEU A 150 0.78 -12.55 3.58
C LEU A 150 1.91 -13.41 4.19
N THR A 151 1.72 -13.96 5.39
CA THR A 151 2.68 -14.89 6.02
C THR A 151 2.35 -16.33 5.68
N ASN A 152 1.07 -16.70 5.50
CA ASN A 152 0.67 -18.02 5.00
C ASN A 152 1.07 -18.25 3.53
N THR A 153 1.37 -17.20 2.76
CA THR A 153 1.99 -17.36 1.42
C THR A 153 3.47 -17.75 1.48
N ASN A 154 4.16 -17.55 2.61
CA ASN A 154 5.59 -17.88 2.78
C ASN A 154 5.87 -19.07 3.70
N SER A 155 4.89 -19.52 4.49
CA SER A 155 5.00 -20.70 5.34
C SER A 155 3.70 -21.51 5.28
N ALA A 156 3.68 -22.51 4.41
CA ALA A 156 2.72 -23.62 4.26
C ALA A 156 1.39 -23.52 5.05
N GLY A 157 0.28 -23.25 4.35
CA GLY A 157 -1.02 -23.80 4.77
C GLY A 157 -2.28 -22.93 4.68
N SER A 158 -2.54 -22.24 3.57
CA SER A 158 -3.90 -22.12 3.02
C SER A 158 -3.80 -21.64 1.58
N ARG A 159 -3.54 -22.57 0.66
CA ARG A 159 -3.81 -22.31 -0.76
C ARG A 159 -5.32 -22.05 -0.83
N ALA A 160 -5.73 -20.90 -1.38
CA ALA A 160 -7.04 -20.84 -2.00
C ALA A 160 -7.11 -22.06 -2.92
N GLN A 161 -7.92 -23.04 -2.53
CA GLN A 161 -7.97 -24.31 -3.23
C GLN A 161 -8.22 -24.00 -4.71
N ILE A 162 -7.30 -24.47 -5.55
CA ILE A 162 -7.28 -24.17 -6.97
C ILE A 162 -8.43 -24.98 -7.59
N GLU A 163 -9.33 -24.32 -8.33
CA GLU A 163 -10.35 -25.03 -9.11
C GLU A 163 -9.67 -25.78 -10.24
N ILE A 164 -10.08 -27.02 -10.50
CA ILE A 164 -9.52 -27.77 -11.64
C ILE A 164 -10.08 -27.15 -12.93
N THR A 165 -9.22 -26.46 -13.67
CA THR A 165 -9.51 -25.80 -14.95
C THR A 165 -8.73 -26.48 -16.09
N PRO A 166 -9.10 -26.25 -17.38
CA PRO A 166 -8.38 -26.87 -18.49
C PRO A 166 -6.91 -26.45 -18.57
N ASP A 167 -6.60 -25.21 -18.21
CA ASP A 167 -5.24 -24.67 -18.12
C ASP A 167 -4.40 -25.42 -17.08
N ILE A 168 -4.96 -25.74 -15.92
CA ILE A 168 -4.28 -26.55 -14.91
C ILE A 168 -3.99 -27.95 -15.42
N LEU A 169 -4.94 -28.62 -16.09
CA LEU A 169 -4.68 -29.95 -16.67
C LEU A 169 -3.54 -29.91 -17.70
N VAL A 170 -3.53 -28.90 -18.57
CA VAL A 170 -2.45 -28.66 -19.54
C VAL A 170 -1.11 -28.43 -18.85
N ASN A 171 -1.11 -27.55 -17.86
CA ASN A 171 0.08 -27.19 -17.09
C ASN A 171 0.60 -28.36 -16.25
N LEU A 172 -0.26 -29.24 -15.78
CA LEU A 172 0.16 -30.44 -15.06
C LEU A 172 0.53 -31.58 -16.00
N ALA A 173 0.24 -31.48 -17.30
CA ALA A 173 0.33 -32.57 -18.28
C ALA A 173 -0.57 -33.78 -17.98
N ILE A 174 -1.72 -33.53 -17.34
CA ILE A 174 -2.75 -34.54 -17.08
C ILE A 174 -3.62 -34.68 -18.32
N THR A 175 -3.64 -35.89 -18.85
CA THR A 175 -4.35 -36.25 -20.07
C THR A 175 -5.49 -37.23 -19.85
N THR A 176 -5.53 -37.95 -18.73
CA THR A 176 -6.62 -38.88 -18.42
C THR A 176 -7.18 -38.70 -17.01
N PRO A 177 -8.42 -39.17 -16.74
CA PRO A 177 -9.00 -39.17 -15.40
C PRO A 177 -8.18 -39.97 -14.38
N GLU A 178 -7.55 -41.07 -14.80
CA GLU A 178 -6.75 -41.93 -13.92
C GLU A 178 -5.48 -41.21 -13.43
N GLU A 179 -4.80 -40.47 -14.33
CA GLU A 179 -3.64 -39.62 -13.97
C GLU A 179 -4.03 -38.51 -12.98
N LEU A 180 -5.27 -38.01 -13.07
CA LEU A 180 -5.80 -37.04 -12.11
C LEU A 180 -6.10 -37.69 -10.76
N GLU A 181 -6.66 -38.89 -10.75
CA GLU A 181 -6.98 -39.62 -9.53
C GLU A 181 -5.68 -39.92 -8.75
N GLU A 182 -4.64 -40.41 -9.43
CA GLU A 182 -3.30 -40.59 -8.85
C GLU A 182 -2.73 -39.30 -8.27
N LEU A 183 -2.91 -38.15 -8.94
CA LEU A 183 -2.49 -36.85 -8.41
C LEU A 183 -3.25 -36.48 -7.13
N LEU A 184 -4.56 -36.74 -7.09
CA LEU A 184 -5.40 -36.41 -5.94
C LEU A 184 -5.17 -37.36 -4.75
N GLU A 185 -4.59 -38.54 -4.95
CA GLU A 185 -4.13 -39.41 -3.86
C GLU A 185 -2.93 -38.82 -3.07
N ASP A 186 -2.17 -37.91 -3.69
CA ASP A 186 -1.10 -37.18 -2.99
C ASP A 186 -1.70 -36.16 -1.99
N LYS A 187 -1.40 -36.36 -0.70
CA LYS A 187 -1.86 -35.51 0.41
C LYS A 187 -1.46 -34.04 0.27
N HIS A 188 -0.33 -33.74 -0.38
CA HIS A 188 0.11 -32.36 -0.61
C HIS A 188 -0.64 -31.68 -1.77
N MET A 189 -1.18 -32.45 -2.71
CA MET A 189 -1.88 -31.94 -3.90
C MET A 189 -3.39 -31.90 -3.72
N SER A 190 -4.01 -32.92 -3.11
CA SER A 190 -5.42 -32.86 -2.70
C SER A 190 -5.73 -31.60 -1.88
N ALA A 191 -4.84 -31.25 -0.96
CA ALA A 191 -4.95 -30.02 -0.16
C ALA A 191 -4.88 -28.72 -0.98
N ALA A 192 -4.35 -28.79 -2.21
CA ALA A 192 -4.17 -27.65 -3.12
C ALA A 192 -5.37 -27.40 -4.03
N PHE A 193 -6.27 -28.38 -4.25
CA PHE A 193 -7.39 -28.28 -5.20
C PHE A 193 -8.75 -28.26 -4.50
N LYS A 194 -9.76 -27.67 -5.13
CA LYS A 194 -11.14 -27.76 -4.62
C LYS A 194 -11.68 -29.16 -4.92
N HIS A 195 -11.99 -29.93 -3.88
CA HIS A 195 -12.58 -31.27 -4.01
C HIS A 195 -13.92 -31.32 -4.78
N THR A 196 -14.55 -30.17 -5.04
CA THR A 196 -15.83 -30.04 -5.75
C THR A 196 -15.69 -29.85 -7.27
N SER A 197 -14.48 -29.64 -7.80
CA SER A 197 -14.24 -29.46 -9.23
C SER A 197 -14.03 -30.82 -9.88
N MET A 198 -15.09 -31.49 -10.35
CA MET A 198 -14.93 -32.64 -11.24
C MET A 198 -14.64 -32.14 -12.66
N PRO A 199 -13.43 -32.35 -13.21
CA PRO A 199 -13.16 -31.99 -14.59
C PRO A 199 -14.02 -32.83 -15.53
N ASN A 200 -14.55 -32.19 -16.57
CA ASN A 200 -15.32 -32.87 -17.58
C ASN A 200 -14.39 -33.48 -18.66
N SER A 201 -14.91 -34.42 -19.45
CA SER A 201 -14.14 -35.07 -20.52
C SER A 201 -13.57 -34.09 -21.55
N GLU A 202 -14.23 -32.95 -21.79
CA GLU A 202 -13.77 -31.95 -22.76
C GLU A 202 -12.47 -31.27 -22.31
N MET A 203 -12.27 -31.11 -21.00
CA MET A 203 -11.05 -30.53 -20.43
C MET A 203 -9.83 -31.41 -20.71
N PHE A 204 -9.95 -32.73 -20.55
CA PHE A 204 -8.88 -33.68 -20.87
C PHE A 204 -8.57 -33.72 -22.37
N VAL A 205 -9.61 -33.74 -23.22
CA VAL A 205 -9.45 -33.67 -24.68
C VAL A 205 -8.72 -32.38 -25.09
N LYS A 206 -9.06 -31.26 -24.45
CA LYS A 206 -8.38 -29.98 -24.68
C LYS A 206 -6.92 -30.03 -24.24
N ALA A 207 -6.62 -30.62 -23.09
CA ALA A 207 -5.26 -30.79 -22.59
C ALA A 207 -4.40 -31.64 -23.54
N GLN A 208 -4.90 -32.82 -23.91
CA GLN A 208 -4.26 -33.70 -24.89
C GLN A 208 -3.98 -32.99 -26.21
N ARG A 209 -4.94 -32.22 -26.73
CA ARG A 209 -4.79 -31.48 -27.98
C ARG A 209 -3.68 -30.43 -27.90
N LEU A 210 -3.61 -29.67 -26.82
CA LEU A 210 -2.60 -28.62 -26.63
C LEU A 210 -1.20 -29.22 -26.48
N ILE A 211 -1.05 -30.28 -25.68
CA ILE A 211 0.22 -30.99 -25.50
C ILE A 211 0.69 -31.59 -26.83
N SER A 212 -0.21 -32.27 -27.55
CA SER A 212 0.09 -32.87 -28.87
C SER A 212 0.50 -31.80 -29.90
N ARG A 213 -0.18 -30.66 -29.92
CA ARG A 213 0.16 -29.52 -30.78
C ARG A 213 1.56 -29.00 -30.45
N ALA A 214 1.83 -28.71 -29.18
CA ALA A 214 3.12 -28.20 -28.73
C ALA A 214 4.26 -29.15 -29.11
N LYS A 215 4.10 -30.46 -28.88
CA LYS A 215 5.07 -31.47 -29.31
C LYS A 215 5.28 -31.44 -30.82
N SER A 216 4.21 -31.47 -31.63
CA SER A 216 4.34 -31.45 -33.09
C SER A 216 5.05 -30.20 -33.60
N ASN A 217 4.73 -29.03 -33.05
CA ASN A 217 5.37 -27.76 -33.43
C ASN A 217 6.85 -27.75 -33.05
N VAL A 218 7.20 -28.18 -31.84
CA VAL A 218 8.60 -28.26 -31.40
C VAL A 218 9.38 -29.25 -32.28
N LYS A 219 8.85 -30.44 -32.57
CA LYS A 219 9.51 -31.44 -33.44
C LYS A 219 9.84 -30.85 -34.81
N LYS A 220 8.84 -30.26 -35.48
CA LYS A 220 9.03 -29.59 -36.79
C LYS A 220 10.05 -28.46 -36.72
N HIS A 221 10.04 -27.70 -35.63
CA HIS A 221 10.99 -26.61 -35.46
C HIS A 221 12.42 -27.12 -35.26
N LEU A 222 12.62 -28.16 -34.45
CA LEU A 222 13.93 -28.79 -34.26
C LEU A 222 14.49 -29.38 -35.56
N GLU A 223 13.65 -30.05 -36.36
CA GLU A 223 14.02 -30.56 -37.69
C GLU A 223 14.47 -29.45 -38.64
N SER A 224 13.91 -28.23 -38.50
CA SER A 224 14.28 -27.09 -39.33
C SER A 224 15.64 -26.47 -38.98
N LEU A 225 16.21 -26.83 -37.83
CA LEU A 225 17.44 -26.24 -37.30
C LEU A 225 18.62 -27.17 -37.56
N SER A 226 19.59 -26.73 -38.36
CA SER A 226 20.76 -27.53 -38.75
C SER A 226 21.65 -28.04 -37.61
N LYS A 227 21.53 -27.43 -36.42
CA LYS A 227 22.28 -27.83 -35.22
C LYS A 227 21.72 -29.07 -34.52
N TYR A 228 20.50 -29.50 -34.85
CA TYR A 228 19.86 -30.69 -34.31
C TYR A 228 19.77 -31.78 -35.37
N ASP A 229 20.22 -32.97 -35.02
CA ASP A 229 19.94 -34.19 -35.73
C ASP A 229 18.75 -34.89 -35.03
N CYS A 230 17.66 -35.02 -35.78
CA CYS A 230 16.39 -35.57 -35.32
C CYS A 230 16.09 -36.95 -35.96
N SER A 231 17.09 -37.59 -36.58
CA SER A 231 16.91 -38.84 -37.33
C SER A 231 16.43 -40.01 -36.48
N GLU A 232 16.77 -40.03 -35.19
CA GLU A 232 16.39 -41.06 -34.22
C GLU A 232 15.32 -40.57 -33.22
N MET A 233 14.64 -39.46 -33.54
CA MET A 233 13.70 -38.82 -32.61
C MET A 233 12.52 -39.73 -32.23
N GLU A 234 12.27 -39.86 -30.93
CA GLU A 234 11.18 -40.68 -30.39
C GLU A 234 10.47 -40.02 -29.20
N ASP A 235 9.22 -40.42 -28.95
CA ASP A 235 8.45 -39.97 -27.78
C ASP A 235 8.73 -40.88 -26.59
N LEU A 236 9.45 -40.36 -25.59
CA LEU A 236 9.76 -41.09 -24.36
C LEU A 236 8.61 -41.00 -23.33
N ALA A 237 7.88 -39.89 -23.33
CA ALA A 237 6.73 -39.67 -22.46
C ALA A 237 5.75 -38.63 -23.04
N THR A 238 4.68 -38.34 -22.30
CA THR A 238 3.64 -37.37 -22.66
C THR A 238 4.20 -36.02 -23.11
N THR A 239 5.24 -35.53 -22.44
CA THR A 239 5.92 -34.24 -22.72
C THR A 239 7.40 -34.38 -23.03
N VAL A 240 7.97 -35.60 -23.04
CA VAL A 240 9.41 -35.82 -23.22
C VAL A 240 9.71 -36.47 -24.57
N ILE A 241 10.72 -35.93 -25.26
CA ILE A 241 11.22 -36.39 -26.56
C ILE A 241 12.70 -36.78 -26.40
N GLY A 242 13.07 -37.96 -26.90
CA GLY A 242 14.44 -38.49 -26.92
C GLY A 242 14.98 -38.66 -28.34
N GLY A 243 16.19 -39.20 -28.44
CA GLY A 243 16.83 -39.52 -29.72
C GLY A 243 17.27 -38.30 -30.55
N ILE A 244 17.41 -37.14 -29.91
CA ILE A 244 17.85 -35.90 -30.56
C ILE A 244 19.34 -35.68 -30.25
N LYS A 245 20.14 -35.36 -31.27
CA LYS A 245 21.55 -35.00 -31.10
C LYS A 245 21.75 -33.53 -31.45
N LYS A 246 22.20 -32.72 -30.50
CA LYS A 246 22.58 -31.33 -30.74
C LYS A 246 24.09 -31.25 -30.90
N GLU A 247 24.56 -30.90 -32.10
CA GLU A 247 26.01 -30.84 -32.42
C GLU A 247 26.74 -32.16 -32.09
N GLY A 248 26.07 -33.30 -32.29
CA GLY A 248 26.60 -34.64 -32.00
C GLY A 248 26.43 -35.12 -30.56
N LEU A 249 25.93 -34.27 -29.66
CA LEU A 249 25.67 -34.60 -28.26
C LEU A 249 24.20 -34.99 -28.07
N GLU A 250 23.95 -36.16 -27.50
CA GLU A 250 22.59 -36.61 -27.24
C GLU A 250 21.93 -35.75 -26.17
N ILE A 251 20.72 -35.28 -26.47
CA ILE A 251 19.92 -34.44 -25.59
C ILE A 251 18.50 -34.99 -25.45
N GLN A 252 17.88 -34.70 -24.32
CA GLN A 252 16.44 -34.88 -24.12
C GLN A 252 15.72 -33.54 -24.19
N VAL A 253 14.51 -33.54 -24.72
CA VAL A 253 13.70 -32.33 -24.86
C VAL A 253 12.39 -32.50 -24.10
N VAL A 254 12.18 -31.64 -23.11
CA VAL A 254 10.89 -31.51 -22.43
C VAL A 254 10.08 -30.42 -23.12
N VAL A 255 8.87 -30.75 -23.55
CA VAL A 255 7.97 -29.85 -24.28
C VAL A 255 6.79 -29.46 -23.42
N ARG A 256 6.54 -28.16 -23.29
CA ARG A 256 5.38 -27.64 -22.57
C ARG A 256 4.58 -26.60 -23.37
N PRO A 257 3.25 -26.74 -23.48
CA PRO A 257 2.40 -25.67 -23.98
C PRO A 257 2.52 -24.43 -23.09
N SER A 258 2.63 -23.25 -23.68
CA SER A 258 2.67 -21.97 -22.95
C SER A 258 1.51 -21.05 -23.34
N ASP A 259 0.40 -21.62 -23.81
CA ASP A 259 -0.81 -20.91 -24.25
C ASP A 259 -1.37 -19.97 -23.18
N TYR A 260 -1.17 -20.30 -21.90
CA TYR A 260 -1.68 -19.56 -20.76
C TYR A 260 -0.66 -18.59 -20.14
N GLY A 261 0.48 -18.38 -20.80
CA GLY A 261 1.53 -17.47 -20.32
C GLY A 261 2.42 -18.06 -19.21
N GLU A 262 2.09 -19.24 -18.70
CA GLU A 262 2.83 -19.96 -17.68
C GLU A 262 3.09 -21.41 -18.10
N VAL A 263 4.07 -22.04 -17.45
CA VAL A 263 4.41 -23.46 -17.61
C VAL A 263 4.69 -24.03 -16.23
N ILE A 264 4.01 -25.12 -15.89
CA ILE A 264 4.24 -25.86 -14.65
C ILE A 264 4.98 -27.15 -15.01
N VAL A 265 6.05 -27.45 -14.29
CA VAL A 265 6.76 -28.73 -14.39
C VAL A 265 6.51 -29.47 -13.09
N TYR A 266 5.74 -30.56 -13.15
CA TYR A 266 5.24 -31.23 -11.96
C TYR A 266 5.78 -32.65 -11.80
N TYR A 267 5.66 -33.48 -12.84
CA TYR A 267 6.00 -34.89 -12.76
C TYR A 267 7.48 -35.11 -12.46
N SER A 268 7.76 -36.09 -11.60
CA SER A 268 9.14 -36.51 -11.27
C SER A 268 9.91 -36.83 -12.54
N SER A 269 9.31 -37.55 -13.49
CA SER A 269 9.95 -37.88 -14.77
C SER A 269 10.48 -36.65 -15.52
N GLU A 270 9.74 -35.54 -15.56
CA GLU A 270 10.20 -34.30 -16.20
C GLU A 270 11.23 -33.56 -15.37
N LYS A 271 11.07 -33.53 -14.05
CA LYS A 271 12.04 -32.91 -13.13
C LYS A 271 13.37 -33.64 -13.18
N ASP A 272 13.34 -34.96 -13.10
CA ASP A 272 14.47 -35.87 -13.20
C ASP A 272 15.16 -35.69 -14.57
N THR A 273 14.37 -35.56 -15.64
CA THR A 273 14.91 -35.27 -16.98
C THR A 273 15.58 -33.89 -17.04
N LEU A 274 14.95 -32.85 -16.49
CA LEU A 274 15.49 -31.48 -16.49
C LEU A 274 16.69 -31.28 -15.56
N ASP A 275 16.90 -32.18 -14.59
CA ASP A 275 18.09 -32.20 -13.74
C ASP A 275 19.34 -32.70 -14.50
N LEU A 276 19.15 -33.41 -15.62
CA LEU A 276 20.25 -33.85 -16.47
C LEU A 276 20.88 -32.65 -17.22
N ALA A 277 22.20 -32.64 -17.30
CA ALA A 277 22.96 -31.56 -17.96
C ALA A 277 22.62 -31.41 -19.46
N ASN A 278 22.17 -32.48 -20.10
CA ASN A 278 21.90 -32.55 -21.53
C ASN A 278 20.38 -32.53 -21.82
N THR A 279 19.65 -31.67 -21.13
CA THR A 279 18.20 -31.52 -21.33
C THR A 279 17.85 -30.08 -21.71
N GLU A 280 16.90 -29.91 -22.63
CA GLU A 280 16.36 -28.61 -23.01
C GLU A 280 14.85 -28.53 -22.72
N LEU A 281 14.42 -27.41 -22.16
CA LEU A 281 12.99 -27.10 -21.99
C LEU A 281 12.50 -26.24 -23.15
N TRP A 282 11.57 -26.76 -23.94
CA TRP A 282 10.99 -26.07 -25.10
C TRP A 282 9.52 -25.77 -24.88
N ILE A 283 9.09 -24.59 -25.31
CA ILE A 283 7.71 -24.13 -25.13
C ILE A 283 7.09 -23.60 -26.42
N ASP A 284 5.78 -23.83 -26.58
CA ASP A 284 4.98 -23.47 -27.74
C ASP A 284 3.61 -22.95 -27.29
N ASN A 285 3.14 -21.84 -27.88
CA ASN A 285 1.79 -21.30 -27.67
C ASN A 285 0.91 -21.36 -28.94
N GLY A 286 1.40 -22.02 -30.00
CA GLY A 286 0.73 -22.12 -31.29
C GLY A 286 0.62 -20.82 -32.10
N SER A 287 1.15 -19.70 -31.60
CA SER A 287 1.13 -18.39 -32.26
C SER A 287 2.53 -17.92 -32.64
N ASP A 288 3.48 -18.03 -31.71
CA ASP A 288 4.88 -17.71 -31.90
C ASP A 288 5.68 -18.95 -32.31
N SER A 289 6.90 -18.76 -32.83
CA SER A 289 7.80 -19.88 -33.04
C SER A 289 8.17 -20.55 -31.72
N PRO A 290 8.27 -21.90 -31.70
CA PRO A 290 8.70 -22.62 -30.50
C PRO A 290 10.02 -22.08 -29.98
N ARG A 291 10.14 -21.95 -28.66
CA ARG A 291 11.30 -21.31 -28.03
C ARG A 291 11.92 -22.19 -26.96
N HIS A 292 13.24 -22.28 -27.00
CA HIS A 292 14.05 -22.86 -25.93
C HIS A 292 14.05 -21.92 -24.71
N LEU A 293 13.53 -22.38 -23.58
CA LEU A 293 13.48 -21.69 -22.30
C LEU A 293 14.70 -22.07 -21.44
N THR A 294 15.75 -21.25 -21.50
CA THR A 294 16.97 -21.46 -20.69
C THR A 294 16.83 -20.84 -19.30
N LEU A 295 17.62 -21.31 -18.32
CA LEU A 295 17.69 -20.69 -16.99
C LEU A 295 17.91 -19.18 -17.04
N GLY A 296 18.82 -18.70 -17.91
CA GLY A 296 19.05 -17.26 -18.09
C GLY A 296 17.82 -16.48 -18.59
N LYS A 297 16.98 -17.09 -19.45
CA LYS A 297 15.70 -16.49 -19.86
C LYS A 297 14.70 -16.47 -18.72
N ILE A 298 14.67 -17.53 -17.91
CA ILE A 298 13.81 -17.63 -16.73
C ILE A 298 14.17 -16.50 -15.76
N LEU A 299 15.44 -16.40 -15.34
CA LEU A 299 15.90 -15.36 -14.40
C LEU A 299 15.57 -13.94 -14.88
N ARG A 300 15.78 -13.66 -16.17
CA ARG A 300 15.46 -12.35 -16.77
C ARG A 300 13.96 -12.04 -16.75
N THR A 301 13.13 -13.04 -17.04
CA THR A 301 11.67 -12.85 -17.19
C THR A 301 10.97 -12.81 -15.83
N THR A 302 11.41 -13.63 -14.88
CA THR A 302 10.82 -13.72 -13.54
C THR A 302 11.36 -12.68 -12.56
N GLY A 303 12.52 -12.06 -12.86
CA GLY A 303 13.17 -11.11 -11.95
C GLY A 303 13.78 -11.76 -10.71
N ILE A 304 14.01 -13.09 -10.74
CA ILE A 304 14.66 -13.81 -9.65
C ILE A 304 16.11 -13.35 -9.54
N ASN A 305 16.40 -12.59 -8.50
CA ASN A 305 17.73 -12.03 -8.23
C ASN A 305 18.45 -12.70 -7.04
N LYS A 306 17.79 -13.65 -6.37
CA LYS A 306 18.34 -14.45 -5.27
C LYS A 306 17.96 -15.91 -5.48
N ILE A 307 18.96 -16.78 -5.60
CA ILE A 307 18.77 -18.23 -5.75
C ILE A 307 19.38 -18.88 -4.50
N PRO A 308 18.60 -19.59 -3.68
CA PRO A 308 19.16 -20.36 -2.58
C PRO A 308 19.94 -21.55 -3.15
N VAL A 309 21.15 -21.77 -2.65
CA VAL A 309 22.03 -22.90 -2.98
C VAL A 309 22.41 -23.65 -1.72
#